data_AF-A0A0D6EHC9-F1
#
_entry.id   AF-A0A0D6EHC9-F1
#
_cell.length_a   1.000
_cell.length_b   1.000
_cell.length_c   1.000
_cell.angle_alpha   90.00
_cell.angle_beta   90.00
_cell.angle_gamma   90.00
#
_symmetry.space_group_name_H-M   'P 1'
#
loop_
_entity.id
_entity.type
_entity.pdbx_description
1 polymer ?
#
loop_
_entity_poly.entity_id
_entity_poly.type
_entity_poly.pdbx_seq_one_letter_code
_entity_poly.pdbx_strand_id
1 'polypeptide(L)'
;MVRLDADLLARTPSYLNPLHDRELDLRGHKIPAIENLGVTKDQLESLDLTDNAITSVSNFPLLRRLHQLLLANNPVRTVSPSVATSLPNLRTLILTNSSVPKDSLAVLGDVLGKCRKLEMLSLKGAPVEQAEHYKEWIVFRCKKLRSLDFDRIKQKDRDHASSLFLNPDGTPTALHTAFLAAAASGAAAPSLVNGAGGAKTFEPGVEPAAAAASGKAGRLLTKEEKERVRQAIEGAESVEEVRRASSTHFGLRVGHTHFLSRSLPSSQIRRLQRMLAQGFVYVLSSFHSGPFLPTRLTLSLDRRPTEKDLRDLERKKAGGGPNGEEMDEE
;
A
#
# COMPACT_ATOMS: atom_id res chain seq x y z
N MET A 1 -17.16 5.09 -32.47
CA MET A 1 -15.84 4.56 -32.07
C MET A 1 -14.90 4.90 -33.21
N VAL A 2 -13.90 5.75 -32.99
CA VAL A 2 -12.99 6.20 -34.05
C VAL A 2 -11.78 5.28 -34.07
N ARG A 3 -11.41 4.79 -35.26
CA ARG A 3 -10.21 3.98 -35.44
C ARG A 3 -8.99 4.89 -35.56
N LEU A 4 -7.84 4.46 -35.04
CA LEU A 4 -6.59 5.19 -35.23
C LEU A 4 -6.04 4.89 -36.63
N ASP A 5 -6.54 5.60 -37.63
CA ASP A 5 -6.14 5.46 -39.03
C ASP A 5 -5.12 6.53 -39.44
N ALA A 6 -4.51 6.31 -40.62
CA ALA A 6 -3.53 7.25 -41.19
C ALA A 6 -4.15 8.64 -41.43
N ASP A 7 -5.43 8.68 -41.81
CA ASP A 7 -6.16 9.91 -42.08
C ASP A 7 -6.38 10.72 -40.79
N LEU A 8 -6.71 10.07 -39.67
CA LEU A 8 -6.76 10.74 -38.36
C LEU A 8 -5.39 11.30 -37.98
N LEU A 9 -4.33 10.52 -38.12
CA LEU A 9 -2.98 10.98 -37.81
C LEU A 9 -2.54 12.17 -38.66
N ALA A 10 -2.93 12.20 -39.94
CA ALA A 10 -2.59 13.29 -40.86
C ALA A 10 -3.36 14.59 -40.58
N ARG A 11 -4.64 14.50 -40.16
CA ARG A 11 -5.46 15.68 -39.83
C ARG A 11 -5.24 16.21 -38.41
N THR A 12 -4.69 15.38 -37.53
CA THR A 12 -4.47 15.74 -36.12
C THR A 12 -3.35 16.78 -36.02
N PRO A 13 -3.54 17.89 -35.30
CA PRO A 13 -2.52 18.90 -35.15
C PRO A 13 -1.31 18.35 -34.39
N SER A 14 -0.11 18.62 -34.92
CA SER A 14 1.13 18.44 -34.19
C SER A 14 1.74 19.81 -33.89
N TYR A 15 2.05 20.06 -32.63
CA TYR A 15 2.59 21.33 -32.14
C TYR A 15 3.73 21.10 -31.14
N LEU A 16 4.41 22.18 -30.77
CA LEU A 16 5.38 22.14 -29.67
C LEU A 16 4.63 22.34 -28.36
N ASN A 17 4.73 21.37 -27.46
CA ASN A 17 4.12 21.47 -26.14
C ASN A 17 4.93 22.46 -25.24
N PRO A 18 4.46 22.78 -24.02
CA PRO A 18 5.18 23.69 -23.11
C PRO A 18 6.58 23.20 -22.69
N LEU A 19 6.88 21.91 -22.85
CA LEU A 19 8.20 21.33 -22.62
C LEU A 19 9.10 21.39 -23.86
N HIS A 20 8.62 22.03 -24.94
CA HIS A 20 9.27 22.16 -26.24
C HIS A 20 9.44 20.82 -26.97
N ASP A 21 8.64 19.81 -26.62
CA ASP A 21 8.59 18.54 -27.33
C ASP A 21 7.57 18.61 -28.46
N ARG A 22 7.89 17.97 -29.60
CA ARG A 22 6.89 17.78 -30.67
C ARG A 22 5.82 16.78 -30.23
N GLU A 23 4.63 17.29 -29.98
CA GLU A 23 3.47 16.54 -29.49
C GLU A 23 2.45 16.27 -30.60
N LEU A 24 1.79 15.12 -30.51
CA LEU A 24 0.57 14.80 -31.27
C LEU A 24 -0.58 14.62 -30.29
N ASP A 25 -1.61 15.46 -30.44
CA ASP A 25 -2.76 15.52 -29.54
C ASP A 25 -3.93 14.69 -30.09
N LEU A 26 -4.11 13.49 -29.56
CA LEU A 26 -5.19 12.56 -29.93
C LEU A 26 -6.24 12.42 -28.83
N ARG A 27 -6.45 13.48 -28.02
CA ARG A 27 -7.38 13.44 -26.89
C ARG A 27 -8.83 13.25 -27.32
N GLY A 28 -9.60 12.48 -26.55
CA GLY A 28 -11.07 12.46 -26.67
C GLY A 28 -11.64 11.79 -27.92
N HIS A 29 -10.81 11.10 -28.73
CA HIS A 29 -11.27 10.47 -29.98
C HIS A 29 -11.98 9.12 -29.78
N LYS A 30 -12.05 8.60 -28.55
CA LYS A 30 -12.60 7.26 -28.25
C LYS A 30 -11.88 6.16 -29.05
N ILE A 31 -10.57 6.30 -29.20
CA ILE A 31 -9.69 5.34 -29.88
C ILE A 31 -9.64 4.06 -29.06
N PRO A 32 -9.90 2.87 -29.66
CA PRO A 32 -9.98 1.62 -28.89
C PRO A 32 -8.65 0.86 -28.78
N ALA A 33 -7.75 1.10 -29.73
CA ALA A 33 -6.47 0.41 -29.83
C ALA A 33 -5.44 1.33 -30.50
N ILE A 34 -4.18 1.16 -30.10
CA ILE A 34 -3.05 1.85 -30.72
C ILE A 34 -2.67 1.06 -31.98
N GLU A 35 -2.56 1.74 -33.12
CA GLU A 35 -2.20 1.18 -34.41
C GLU A 35 -1.75 2.29 -35.36
N ASN A 36 -1.16 1.92 -36.50
CA ASN A 36 -0.81 2.82 -37.60
C ASN A 36 0.14 3.99 -37.26
N LEU A 37 0.79 3.97 -36.10
CA LEU A 37 1.76 5.01 -35.70
C LEU A 37 3.00 5.06 -36.61
N GLY A 38 3.21 4.08 -37.51
CA GLY A 38 4.31 4.11 -38.48
C GLY A 38 4.25 5.31 -39.44
N VAL A 39 3.05 5.85 -39.68
CA VAL A 39 2.82 7.04 -40.53
C VAL A 39 3.50 8.29 -39.95
N THR A 40 3.74 8.32 -38.63
CA THR A 40 4.36 9.45 -37.93
C THR A 40 5.87 9.59 -38.20
N LYS A 41 6.49 8.59 -38.85
CA LYS A 41 7.91 8.59 -39.28
C LYS A 41 8.90 8.98 -38.17
N ASP A 42 8.63 8.53 -36.93
CA ASP A 42 9.46 8.79 -35.74
C ASP A 42 9.79 10.29 -35.56
N GLN A 43 8.84 11.18 -35.84
CA GLN A 43 8.99 12.63 -35.66
C GLN A 43 8.49 13.13 -34.30
N LEU A 44 7.73 12.30 -33.59
CA LEU A 44 7.06 12.66 -32.35
C LEU A 44 7.96 12.41 -31.14
N GLU A 45 7.89 13.32 -30.18
CA GLU A 45 8.59 13.24 -28.89
C GLU A 45 7.62 12.99 -27.74
N SER A 46 6.41 13.57 -27.84
CA SER A 46 5.28 13.35 -26.95
C SER A 46 4.06 12.84 -27.72
N LEU A 47 3.32 11.91 -27.13
CA LEU A 47 2.07 11.39 -27.66
C LEU A 47 0.99 11.46 -26.59
N ASP A 48 -0.04 12.24 -26.84
CA ASP A 48 -1.17 12.38 -25.94
C ASP A 48 -2.38 11.60 -26.44
N LEU A 49 -2.73 10.56 -25.70
CA LEU A 49 -3.87 9.69 -25.92
C LEU A 49 -4.87 9.75 -24.76
N THR A 50 -4.88 10.83 -23.99
CA THR A 50 -5.77 11.01 -22.83
C THR A 50 -7.25 10.96 -23.26
N ASP A 51 -8.12 10.45 -22.39
CA ASP A 51 -9.58 10.35 -22.62
C ASP A 51 -9.95 9.52 -23.87
N ASN A 52 -9.30 8.37 -24.03
CA ASN A 52 -9.63 7.40 -25.08
C ASN A 52 -10.15 6.08 -24.48
N ALA A 53 -10.41 5.09 -25.34
CA ALA A 53 -10.91 3.78 -24.96
C ALA A 53 -9.84 2.68 -25.11
N ILE A 54 -8.57 3.03 -24.94
CA ILE A 54 -7.44 2.12 -25.17
C ILE A 54 -7.37 1.09 -24.06
N THR A 55 -7.36 -0.18 -24.44
CA THR A 55 -7.36 -1.32 -23.51
C THR A 55 -5.98 -1.91 -23.24
N SER A 56 -5.02 -1.70 -24.15
CA SER A 56 -3.67 -2.24 -24.02
C SER A 56 -2.62 -1.30 -24.60
N VAL A 57 -1.51 -1.13 -23.90
CA VAL A 57 -0.34 -0.39 -24.38
C VAL A 57 0.52 -1.35 -25.18
N SER A 58 0.25 -1.41 -26.49
CA SER A 58 0.90 -2.33 -27.41
C SER A 58 0.96 -1.74 -28.82
N ASN A 59 1.50 -2.50 -29.77
CA ASN A 59 1.46 -2.18 -31.20
C ASN A 59 2.16 -0.87 -31.61
N PHE A 60 3.20 -0.47 -30.87
CA PHE A 60 4.06 0.63 -31.26
C PHE A 60 5.09 0.16 -32.30
N PRO A 61 5.29 0.91 -33.40
CA PRO A 61 6.48 0.75 -34.23
C PRO A 61 7.72 1.19 -33.44
N LEU A 62 8.90 1.00 -34.01
CA LEU A 62 10.13 1.53 -33.42
C LEU A 62 10.12 3.07 -33.50
N LEU A 63 9.95 3.72 -32.35
CA LEU A 63 9.97 5.18 -32.20
C LEU A 63 11.11 5.55 -31.24
N ARG A 64 12.20 6.09 -31.79
CA ARG A 64 13.40 6.45 -31.03
C ARG A 64 13.27 7.84 -30.41
N ARG A 65 12.46 8.73 -30.99
CA ARG A 65 12.29 10.10 -30.45
C ARG A 65 11.22 10.18 -29.38
N LEU A 66 10.21 9.30 -29.45
CA LEU A 66 9.12 9.28 -28.49
C LEU A 66 9.65 8.95 -27.09
N HIS A 67 9.46 9.88 -26.16
CA HIS A 67 9.91 9.73 -24.79
C HIS A 67 8.82 10.09 -23.75
N GLN A 68 7.72 10.72 -24.17
CA GLN A 68 6.53 10.93 -23.33
C GLN A 68 5.31 10.25 -23.93
N LEU A 69 4.61 9.46 -23.11
CA LEU A 69 3.37 8.80 -23.46
C LEU A 69 2.30 9.07 -22.40
N LEU A 70 1.26 9.81 -22.78
CA LEU A 70 0.16 10.20 -21.91
C LEU A 70 -1.07 9.37 -22.26
N LEU A 71 -1.53 8.55 -21.32
CA LEU A 71 -2.64 7.60 -21.49
C LEU A 71 -3.62 7.71 -20.31
N ALA A 72 -3.75 8.91 -19.74
CA ALA A 72 -4.68 9.13 -18.64
C ALA A 72 -6.13 8.85 -19.07
N ASN A 73 -6.97 8.41 -18.13
CA ASN A 73 -8.39 8.11 -18.36
C ASN A 73 -8.65 7.13 -19.52
N ASN A 74 -7.80 6.12 -19.66
CA ASN A 74 -8.01 5.01 -20.59
C ASN A 74 -8.22 3.70 -19.81
N PRO A 75 -9.09 2.78 -20.27
CA PRO A 75 -9.32 1.48 -19.63
C PRO A 75 -8.18 0.47 -19.90
N VAL A 76 -6.91 0.92 -19.80
CA VAL A 76 -5.73 0.08 -20.02
C VAL A 76 -5.67 -1.00 -18.97
N ARG A 77 -5.61 -2.27 -19.40
CA ARG A 77 -5.46 -3.44 -18.53
C ARG A 77 -4.09 -4.08 -18.63
N THR A 78 -3.43 -3.97 -19.79
CA THR A 78 -2.16 -4.65 -20.06
C THR A 78 -1.16 -3.73 -20.73
N VAL A 79 0.12 -3.95 -20.42
CA VAL A 79 1.26 -3.29 -21.07
C VAL A 79 2.10 -4.38 -21.72
N SER A 80 2.31 -4.28 -23.03
CA SER A 80 3.04 -5.29 -23.79
C SER A 80 4.54 -5.27 -23.45
N PRO A 81 5.20 -6.45 -23.34
CA PRO A 81 6.66 -6.53 -23.23
C PRO A 81 7.41 -5.86 -24.39
N SER A 82 6.77 -5.74 -25.56
CA SER A 82 7.37 -5.10 -26.74
C SER A 82 7.60 -3.60 -26.56
N VAL A 83 6.95 -2.95 -25.59
CA VAL A 83 7.09 -1.50 -25.33
C VAL A 83 8.54 -1.11 -25.11
N ALA A 84 9.33 -1.93 -24.40
CA ALA A 84 10.74 -1.64 -24.16
C ALA A 84 11.59 -1.64 -25.44
N THR A 85 11.22 -2.47 -26.42
CA THR A 85 11.91 -2.57 -27.72
C THR A 85 11.42 -1.50 -28.69
N SER A 86 10.10 -1.26 -28.72
CA SER A 86 9.48 -0.27 -29.61
C SER A 86 9.79 1.17 -29.18
N LEU A 87 9.85 1.44 -27.88
CA LEU A 87 10.05 2.78 -27.29
C LEU A 87 11.32 2.81 -26.41
N PRO A 88 12.53 2.64 -27.00
CA PRO A 88 13.77 2.49 -26.23
C PRO A 88 14.14 3.72 -25.39
N ASN A 89 13.57 4.89 -25.72
CA ASN A 89 13.83 6.17 -25.06
C ASN A 89 12.67 6.66 -24.19
N LEU A 90 11.68 5.81 -23.88
CA LEU A 90 10.56 6.18 -23.03
C LEU A 90 11.05 6.64 -21.64
N ARG A 91 10.68 7.87 -21.27
CA ARG A 91 11.00 8.51 -19.98
C ARG A 91 9.76 8.72 -19.11
N THR A 92 8.65 9.08 -19.73
CA THR A 92 7.40 9.40 -19.03
C THR A 92 6.27 8.51 -19.54
N LEU A 93 5.65 7.77 -18.63
CA LEU A 93 4.47 6.95 -18.90
C LEU A 93 3.38 7.29 -17.88
N ILE A 94 2.30 7.92 -18.35
CA ILE A 94 1.17 8.30 -17.49
C ILE A 94 -0.02 7.37 -17.79
N LEU A 95 -0.39 6.56 -16.80
CA LEU A 95 -1.50 5.61 -16.83
C LEU A 95 -2.48 5.90 -15.67
N THR A 96 -2.63 7.18 -15.31
CA THR A 96 -3.58 7.63 -14.28
C THR A 96 -5.01 7.25 -14.67
N ASN A 97 -5.80 6.79 -13.70
CA ASN A 97 -7.16 6.28 -13.89
C ASN A 97 -7.25 5.17 -14.95
N SER A 98 -6.26 4.27 -14.97
CA SER A 98 -6.28 3.07 -15.80
C SER A 98 -6.93 1.89 -15.08
N SER A 99 -7.20 0.81 -15.82
CA SER A 99 -7.83 -0.42 -15.29
C SER A 99 -6.81 -1.56 -15.11
N VAL A 100 -5.55 -1.23 -14.82
CA VAL A 100 -4.49 -2.23 -14.64
C VAL A 100 -4.83 -3.06 -13.39
N PRO A 101 -5.05 -4.38 -13.55
CA PRO A 101 -5.51 -5.20 -12.44
C PRO A 101 -4.39 -5.43 -11.41
N LYS A 102 -4.78 -5.58 -10.15
CA LYS A 102 -3.89 -5.86 -9.01
C LYS A 102 -2.94 -7.03 -9.27
N ASP A 103 -3.46 -8.09 -9.87
CA ASP A 103 -2.70 -9.33 -10.12
C ASP A 103 -1.56 -9.14 -11.14
N SER A 104 -1.66 -8.12 -12.00
CA SER A 104 -0.65 -7.87 -13.04
C SER A 104 0.60 -7.15 -12.56
N LEU A 105 0.72 -6.81 -11.27
CA LEU A 105 1.86 -6.06 -10.71
C LEU A 105 3.21 -6.72 -11.06
N ALA A 106 3.30 -8.04 -10.94
CA ALA A 106 4.53 -8.78 -11.21
C ALA A 106 4.98 -8.59 -12.68
N VAL A 107 4.06 -8.87 -13.62
CA VAL A 107 4.28 -8.72 -15.07
C VAL A 107 4.60 -7.27 -15.42
N LEU A 108 3.82 -6.32 -14.90
CA LEU A 108 4.00 -4.89 -15.16
C LEU A 108 5.39 -4.42 -14.74
N GLY A 109 5.84 -4.79 -13.53
CA GLY A 109 7.17 -4.45 -13.05
C GLY A 109 8.29 -5.10 -13.86
N ASP A 110 8.10 -6.33 -14.37
CA ASP A 110 9.10 -6.94 -15.26
C ASP A 110 9.20 -6.21 -16.61
N VAL A 111 8.06 -5.90 -17.23
CA VAL A 111 7.97 -5.17 -18.50
C VAL A 111 8.54 -3.76 -18.37
N LEU A 112 8.10 -2.99 -17.36
CA LEU A 112 8.58 -1.63 -17.15
C LEU A 112 10.05 -1.59 -16.70
N GLY A 113 10.52 -2.63 -16.00
CA GLY A 113 11.94 -2.77 -15.64
C GLY A 113 12.88 -2.86 -16.86
N LYS A 114 12.37 -3.33 -18.00
CA LYS A 114 13.12 -3.35 -19.28
C LYS A 114 13.24 -1.95 -19.91
N CYS A 115 12.37 -1.01 -19.54
CA CYS A 115 12.43 0.39 -19.98
C CYS A 115 13.51 1.15 -19.19
N ARG A 116 14.78 1.00 -19.60
CA ARG A 116 15.96 1.48 -18.86
C ARG A 116 16.02 2.99 -18.64
N LYS A 117 15.24 3.78 -19.38
CA LYS A 117 15.20 5.25 -19.31
C LYS A 117 13.94 5.80 -18.66
N LEU A 118 13.05 4.95 -18.12
CA LEU A 118 11.82 5.39 -17.47
C LEU A 118 12.15 6.19 -16.20
N GLU A 119 11.72 7.45 -16.15
CA GLU A 119 11.96 8.40 -15.06
C GLU A 119 10.66 8.77 -14.32
N MET A 120 9.52 8.79 -15.01
CA MET A 120 8.22 9.13 -14.44
C MET A 120 7.17 8.10 -14.84
N LEU A 121 6.50 7.55 -13.82
CA LEU A 121 5.39 6.62 -13.97
C LEU A 121 4.23 7.08 -13.10
N SER A 122 3.01 7.07 -13.63
CA SER A 122 1.81 7.16 -12.80
C SER A 122 0.85 6.03 -13.13
N LEU A 123 0.40 5.32 -12.10
CA LEU A 123 -0.67 4.33 -12.11
C LEU A 123 -1.77 4.71 -11.08
N LYS A 124 -1.71 5.91 -10.53
CA LYS A 124 -2.69 6.46 -9.59
C LYS A 124 -4.12 6.25 -10.08
N GLY A 125 -4.98 5.76 -9.20
CA GLY A 125 -6.38 5.46 -9.52
C GLY A 125 -6.59 4.15 -10.26
N ALA A 126 -5.52 3.37 -10.51
CA ALA A 126 -5.65 2.02 -11.04
C ALA A 126 -5.73 0.99 -9.90
N PRO A 127 -6.44 -0.14 -10.08
CA PRO A 127 -6.54 -1.20 -9.07
C PRO A 127 -5.18 -1.75 -8.60
N VAL A 128 -4.15 -1.68 -9.44
CA VAL A 128 -2.78 -2.08 -9.10
C VAL A 128 -2.15 -1.27 -7.95
N GLU A 129 -2.61 -0.05 -7.70
CA GLU A 129 -2.15 0.79 -6.58
C GLU A 129 -2.40 0.12 -5.22
N GLN A 130 -3.44 -0.72 -5.12
CA GLN A 130 -3.82 -1.45 -3.89
C GLN A 130 -3.10 -2.80 -3.76
N ALA A 131 -2.15 -3.10 -4.64
CA ALA A 131 -1.35 -4.32 -4.57
C ALA A 131 -0.36 -4.27 -3.40
N GLU A 132 -0.10 -5.43 -2.80
CA GLU A 132 0.95 -5.52 -1.78
C GLU A 132 2.33 -5.33 -2.40
N HIS A 133 3.20 -4.63 -1.68
CA HIS A 133 4.54 -4.27 -2.15
C HIS A 133 4.54 -3.52 -3.50
N TYR A 134 3.45 -2.81 -3.82
CA TYR A 134 3.30 -2.05 -5.08
C TYR A 134 4.46 -1.09 -5.32
N LYS A 135 4.67 -0.16 -4.39
CA LYS A 135 5.72 0.86 -4.50
C LYS A 135 7.09 0.21 -4.52
N GLU A 136 7.34 -0.74 -3.64
CA GLU A 136 8.63 -1.39 -3.48
C GLU A 136 9.00 -2.20 -4.73
N TRP A 137 8.06 -2.96 -5.30
CA TRP A 137 8.30 -3.75 -6.51
C TRP A 137 8.62 -2.86 -7.72
N ILE A 138 7.81 -1.81 -7.95
CA ILE A 138 8.03 -0.90 -9.07
C ILE A 138 9.36 -0.15 -8.93
N VAL A 139 9.67 0.37 -7.74
CA VAL A 139 10.96 1.05 -7.47
C VAL A 139 12.13 0.08 -7.58
N PHE A 140 11.96 -1.18 -7.14
CA PHE A 140 12.98 -2.20 -7.25
C PHE A 140 13.27 -2.56 -8.71
N ARG A 141 12.25 -2.70 -9.55
CA ARG A 141 12.43 -3.04 -10.97
C ARG A 141 12.90 -1.87 -11.81
N CYS A 142 12.33 -0.68 -11.62
CA CYS A 142 12.61 0.51 -12.40
C CYS A 142 13.69 1.38 -11.72
N LYS A 143 14.96 1.00 -11.82
CA LYS A 143 16.06 1.67 -11.09
C LYS A 143 16.28 3.15 -11.43
N LYS A 144 15.88 3.60 -12.63
CA LYS A 144 16.00 5.01 -13.07
C LYS A 144 14.78 5.86 -12.71
N LEU A 145 13.72 5.26 -12.16
CA LEU A 145 12.49 5.96 -11.80
C LEU A 145 12.79 7.03 -10.73
N ARG A 146 12.33 8.25 -11.01
CA ARG A 146 12.46 9.45 -10.16
C ARG A 146 11.15 9.82 -9.50
N SER A 147 10.04 9.62 -10.21
CA SER A 147 8.68 9.91 -9.73
C SER A 147 7.77 8.71 -9.96
N LEU A 148 7.02 8.33 -8.93
CA LEU A 148 5.93 7.36 -9.00
C LEU A 148 4.67 8.04 -8.48
N ASP A 149 3.58 8.03 -9.24
CA ASP A 149 2.29 8.63 -8.85
C ASP A 149 2.37 10.10 -8.42
N PHE A 150 3.23 10.84 -9.13
CA PHE A 150 3.57 12.24 -8.84
C PHE A 150 4.32 12.46 -7.52
N ASP A 151 4.66 11.40 -6.80
CA ASP A 151 5.53 11.43 -5.64
C ASP A 151 6.99 11.17 -6.01
N ARG A 152 7.88 11.98 -5.45
CA ARG A 152 9.33 11.82 -5.63
C ARG A 152 9.85 10.60 -4.88
N ILE A 153 10.55 9.73 -5.59
CA ILE A 153 11.20 8.55 -5.01
C ILE A 153 12.48 9.01 -4.29
N LYS A 154 12.58 8.64 -3.01
CA LYS A 154 13.74 8.96 -2.16
C LYS A 154 14.67 7.75 -2.06
N GLN A 155 15.92 8.00 -1.66
CA GLN A 155 16.90 6.90 -1.48
C GLN A 155 16.41 5.88 -0.44
N LYS A 156 15.78 6.33 0.65
CA LYS A 156 15.15 5.45 1.64
C LYS A 156 14.14 4.47 1.05
N ASP A 157 13.41 4.86 0.01
CA ASP A 157 12.42 3.98 -0.63
C ASP A 157 13.13 2.90 -1.46
N ARG A 158 14.26 3.25 -2.08
CA ARG A 158 15.11 2.32 -2.83
C ARG A 158 15.83 1.33 -1.91
N ASP A 159 16.29 1.80 -0.76
CA ASP A 159 16.96 0.98 0.24
C ASP A 159 15.96 0.01 0.87
N HIS A 160 14.77 0.50 1.22
CA HIS A 160 13.67 -0.34 1.72
C HIS A 160 13.28 -1.43 0.70
N ALA A 161 13.05 -1.06 -0.55
CA ALA A 161 12.77 -2.02 -1.61
C ALA A 161 13.90 -3.04 -1.77
N SER A 162 15.16 -2.59 -1.78
CA SER A 162 16.31 -3.50 -1.90
C SER A 162 16.41 -4.47 -0.72
N SER A 163 16.11 -4.02 0.50
CA SER A 163 16.12 -4.89 1.69
C SER A 163 15.04 -5.98 1.68
N LEU A 164 13.95 -5.78 0.93
CA LEU A 164 12.87 -6.78 0.80
C LEU A 164 13.13 -7.81 -0.28
N PHE A 165 13.77 -7.41 -1.39
CA PHE A 165 13.95 -8.27 -2.56
C PHE A 165 15.38 -8.85 -2.68
N LEU A 166 16.34 -8.31 -1.95
CA LEU A 166 17.73 -8.76 -1.93
C LEU A 166 18.15 -9.06 -0.50
N ASN A 167 18.86 -10.16 -0.34
CA ASN A 167 19.56 -10.48 0.89
C ASN A 167 20.86 -9.64 0.98
N PRO A 168 21.52 -9.56 2.16
CA PRO A 168 22.75 -8.77 2.34
C PRO A 168 23.92 -9.16 1.41
N ASP A 169 23.93 -10.41 0.97
CA ASP A 169 24.84 -11.03 0.01
C ASP A 169 24.48 -10.75 -1.46
N GLY A 170 23.39 -9.99 -1.72
CA GLY A 170 22.93 -9.64 -3.06
C GLY A 170 22.14 -10.74 -3.76
N THR A 171 21.88 -11.87 -3.08
CA THR A 171 21.07 -12.95 -3.61
C THR A 171 19.57 -12.60 -3.54
N PRO A 172 18.76 -13.08 -4.50
CA PRO A 172 17.33 -12.82 -4.50
C PRO A 172 16.64 -13.50 -3.31
N THR A 173 15.81 -12.75 -2.58
CA THR A 173 14.98 -13.29 -1.50
C THR A 173 13.86 -14.17 -2.09
N ALA A 174 13.29 -15.09 -1.30
CA ALA A 174 12.16 -15.93 -1.72
C ALA A 174 11.00 -15.12 -2.33
N LEU A 175 10.72 -13.94 -1.76
CA LEU A 175 9.73 -12.99 -2.27
C LEU A 175 10.06 -12.55 -3.70
N HIS A 176 11.31 -12.14 -3.96
CA HIS A 176 11.76 -11.75 -5.30
C HIS A 176 11.62 -12.88 -6.30
N THR A 177 12.05 -14.09 -5.93
CA THR A 177 11.90 -15.29 -6.77
C THR A 177 10.42 -15.58 -7.07
N ALA A 178 9.53 -15.41 -6.09
CA ALA A 178 8.11 -15.61 -6.27
C ALA A 178 7.48 -14.54 -7.21
N PHE A 179 7.88 -13.27 -7.10
CA PHE A 179 7.43 -12.23 -8.05
C PHE A 179 7.94 -12.49 -9.46
N LEU A 180 9.19 -12.96 -9.64
CA LEU A 180 9.71 -13.33 -10.95
C LEU A 180 8.97 -14.54 -11.54
N ALA A 181 8.68 -15.55 -10.72
CA ALA A 181 7.87 -16.70 -11.14
C ALA A 181 6.45 -16.26 -11.55
N ALA A 182 5.81 -15.38 -10.78
CA ALA A 182 4.51 -14.81 -11.11
C ALA A 182 4.53 -13.99 -12.40
N ALA A 183 5.59 -13.21 -12.63
CA ALA A 183 5.78 -12.46 -13.87
C ALA A 183 5.92 -13.39 -15.10
N ALA A 184 6.54 -14.56 -14.94
CA ALA A 184 6.70 -15.54 -16.01
C ALA A 184 5.41 -16.32 -16.31
N SER A 185 4.61 -16.65 -15.27
CA SER A 185 3.36 -17.41 -15.42
C SER A 185 2.12 -16.53 -15.66
N GLY A 186 2.24 -15.20 -15.51
CA GLY A 186 1.10 -14.28 -15.55
C GLY A 186 0.19 -14.36 -14.31
N ALA A 187 0.68 -14.98 -13.22
CA ALA A 187 -0.05 -15.11 -11.97
C ALA A 187 0.00 -13.82 -11.12
N ALA A 188 -0.88 -13.75 -10.13
CA ALA A 188 -0.94 -12.63 -9.19
C ALA A 188 0.38 -12.47 -8.41
N ALA A 189 0.70 -11.22 -8.08
CA ALA A 189 1.85 -10.91 -7.23
C ALA A 189 1.71 -11.61 -5.85
N PRO A 190 2.75 -12.32 -5.39
CA PRO A 190 2.70 -13.04 -4.13
C PRO A 190 2.69 -12.07 -2.94
N SER A 191 1.84 -12.38 -1.96
CA SER A 191 1.81 -11.71 -0.66
C SER A 191 2.82 -12.38 0.29
N LEU A 192 3.59 -11.59 1.04
CA LEU A 192 4.25 -12.11 2.23
C LEU A 192 3.21 -12.37 3.32
N VAL A 193 2.58 -13.53 3.29
CA VAL A 193 2.06 -14.10 4.52
C VAL A 193 3.29 -14.51 5.33
N ASN A 194 3.62 -13.75 6.38
CA ASN A 194 4.42 -14.30 7.48
C ASN A 194 3.63 -15.49 8.06
N GLY A 195 3.88 -16.65 7.49
CA GLY A 195 3.22 -17.90 7.81
C GLY A 195 4.27 -18.99 7.87
N ALA A 196 4.91 -19.12 9.02
CA ALA A 196 5.09 -20.43 9.62
C ALA A 196 3.67 -21.02 9.81
N GLY A 197 3.09 -21.49 8.71
CA GLY A 197 1.76 -22.06 8.59
C GLY A 197 1.90 -23.26 7.67
N GLY A 198 2.79 -24.17 8.05
CA GLY A 198 2.81 -25.52 7.49
C GLY A 198 1.40 -26.09 7.59
N ALA A 199 0.98 -26.75 6.50
CA ALA A 199 -0.20 -27.57 6.46
C ALA A 199 -0.29 -28.40 7.75
N LYS A 200 -1.30 -28.15 8.59
CA LYS A 200 -1.62 -29.01 9.72
C LYS A 200 -2.37 -30.22 9.19
N THR A 201 -1.65 -31.12 8.53
CA THR A 201 -2.08 -32.51 8.43
C THR A 201 -1.79 -33.12 9.80
N PHE A 202 -2.86 -33.46 10.51
CA PHE A 202 -2.87 -33.96 11.87
C PHE A 202 -2.55 -35.47 11.82
N GLU A 203 -1.35 -35.87 12.21
CA GLU A 203 -1.02 -37.26 12.55
C GLU A 203 -0.54 -37.32 14.01
N PRO A 204 -1.16 -38.13 14.90
CA PRO A 204 -0.78 -38.20 16.29
C PRO A 204 0.32 -39.24 16.52
N GLY A 205 1.45 -38.79 17.08
CA GLY A 205 2.31 -39.64 17.89
C GLY A 205 3.71 -39.90 17.33
N VAL A 206 4.62 -38.92 17.46
CA VAL A 206 6.05 -39.15 17.73
C VAL A 206 6.61 -37.92 18.47
N GLU A 207 7.24 -38.11 19.63
CA GLU A 207 7.92 -37.04 20.37
C GLU A 207 9.17 -36.53 19.65
N PRO A 208 9.48 -35.22 19.67
CA PRO A 208 10.78 -34.73 19.26
C PRO A 208 11.72 -34.58 20.47
N ALA A 209 12.87 -35.24 20.34
CA ALA A 209 14.02 -35.13 21.21
C ALA A 209 14.61 -33.71 21.23
N ALA A 210 15.23 -33.38 22.37
CA ALA A 210 15.87 -32.11 22.66
C ALA A 210 17.08 -31.79 21.76
N ALA A 211 17.17 -30.54 21.28
CA ALA A 211 18.42 -29.92 20.88
C ALA A 211 18.40 -28.41 21.19
N ALA A 212 19.53 -27.92 21.67
CA ALA A 212 19.70 -26.71 22.45
C ALA A 212 19.99 -25.42 21.64
N ALA A 213 19.52 -24.32 22.22
CA ALA A 213 19.99 -22.92 22.22
C ALA A 213 20.85 -22.34 21.07
N SER A 214 20.33 -21.28 20.44
CA SER A 214 21.06 -20.01 20.30
C SER A 214 20.07 -18.84 20.21
N GLY A 215 20.35 -17.76 20.94
CA GLY A 215 19.40 -16.67 21.21
C GLY A 215 19.15 -15.73 20.03
N LYS A 216 17.90 -15.24 19.93
CA LYS A 216 17.51 -14.01 19.23
C LYS A 216 16.18 -13.50 19.79
N ALA A 217 16.06 -12.18 19.85
CA ALA A 217 15.02 -11.41 20.51
C ALA A 217 13.59 -11.83 20.13
N GLY A 218 12.71 -11.90 21.13
CA GLY A 218 11.26 -12.11 20.93
C GLY A 218 10.69 -13.41 21.50
N ARG A 219 11.25 -13.97 22.58
CA ARG A 219 10.62 -15.11 23.27
C ARG A 219 9.36 -14.62 24.01
N LEU A 220 8.19 -15.15 23.66
CA LEU A 220 6.98 -14.98 24.48
C LEU A 220 7.20 -15.71 25.82
N LEU A 221 7.06 -14.98 26.93
CA LEU A 221 7.21 -15.49 28.29
C LEU A 221 6.26 -16.66 28.55
N THR A 222 6.77 -17.74 29.16
CA THR A 222 5.96 -18.87 29.60
C THR A 222 5.02 -18.44 30.74
N LYS A 223 3.94 -19.21 30.99
CA LYS A 223 2.96 -18.87 32.05
C LYS A 223 3.62 -18.75 33.43
N GLU A 224 4.62 -19.58 33.70
CA GLU A 224 5.40 -19.58 34.95
C GLU A 224 6.34 -18.37 35.06
N GLU A 225 6.95 -17.94 33.94
CA GLU A 225 7.78 -16.73 33.91
C GLU A 225 6.94 -15.46 34.15
N LYS A 226 5.71 -15.40 33.59
CA LYS A 226 4.79 -14.28 33.83
C LYS A 226 4.36 -14.15 35.29
N GLU A 227 4.10 -15.28 35.95
CA GLU A 227 3.67 -15.26 37.35
C GLU A 227 4.80 -14.83 38.29
N ARG A 228 6.05 -15.25 38.02
CA ARG A 228 7.22 -14.77 38.76
C ARG A 228 7.46 -13.26 38.58
N VAL A 229 7.29 -12.75 37.37
CA VAL A 229 7.39 -11.30 37.11
C VAL A 229 6.27 -10.53 37.81
N ARG A 230 5.06 -11.09 37.86
CA ARG A 230 3.92 -10.48 38.56
C ARG A 230 4.17 -10.39 40.07
N GLN A 231 4.63 -11.46 40.69
CA GLN A 231 4.96 -11.49 42.12
C GLN A 231 6.13 -10.54 42.47
N ALA A 232 7.13 -10.42 41.58
CA ALA A 232 8.25 -9.49 41.78
C ALA A 232 7.85 -8.01 41.66
N ILE A 233 6.82 -7.70 40.86
CA ILE A 233 6.28 -6.33 40.74
C ILE A 233 5.36 -6.00 41.94
N GLU A 234 4.64 -6.99 42.46
CA GLU A 234 3.71 -6.82 43.58
C GLU A 234 4.42 -6.60 44.92
N GLY A 235 5.63 -7.15 45.09
CA GLY A 235 6.48 -6.94 46.28
C GLY A 235 7.42 -5.74 46.23
N ALA A 236 7.42 -4.93 45.16
CA ALA A 236 8.33 -3.80 45.02
C ALA A 236 7.77 -2.53 45.66
N GLU A 237 8.44 -2.01 46.70
CA GLU A 237 8.00 -0.81 47.44
C GLU A 237 8.53 0.50 46.82
N SER A 238 9.38 0.42 45.79
CA SER A 238 9.97 1.59 45.12
C SER A 238 9.96 1.50 43.58
N VAL A 239 9.79 2.66 42.93
CA VAL A 239 9.78 2.81 41.46
C VAL A 239 11.11 2.39 40.82
N GLU A 240 12.20 2.50 41.57
CA GLU A 240 13.54 2.13 41.12
C GLU A 240 13.76 0.61 41.13
N GLU A 241 13.13 -0.12 42.05
CA GLU A 241 13.13 -1.59 42.07
C GLU A 241 12.30 -2.19 40.93
N VAL A 242 11.15 -1.59 40.59
CA VAL A 242 10.35 -1.99 39.42
C VAL A 242 11.16 -1.82 38.13
N ARG A 243 11.94 -0.74 38.03
CA ARG A 243 12.83 -0.48 36.88
C ARG A 243 13.97 -1.49 36.83
N ARG A 244 14.55 -1.85 37.98
CA ARG A 244 15.61 -2.85 38.08
C ARG A 244 15.11 -4.25 37.69
N ALA A 245 13.98 -4.70 38.24
CA ALA A 245 13.35 -5.98 37.93
C ALA A 245 12.94 -6.11 36.45
N SER A 246 12.44 -5.01 35.86
CA SER A 246 12.14 -4.96 34.42
C SER A 246 13.42 -5.03 33.58
N SER A 247 14.50 -4.37 34.00
CA SER A 247 15.76 -4.31 33.25
C SER A 247 16.54 -5.63 33.27
N THR A 248 16.55 -6.37 34.37
CA THR A 248 17.28 -7.66 34.46
C THR A 248 16.61 -8.76 33.65
N HIS A 249 15.30 -8.68 33.39
CA HIS A 249 14.56 -9.71 32.65
C HIS A 249 14.34 -9.37 31.16
N PHE A 250 14.26 -8.08 30.77
CA PHE A 250 13.89 -7.70 29.40
C PHE A 250 15.04 -7.45 28.43
N GLY A 251 16.30 -7.37 28.86
CA GLY A 251 17.42 -7.14 27.94
C GLY A 251 17.27 -5.92 27.02
N LEU A 252 16.45 -4.93 27.43
CA LEU A 252 16.16 -3.72 26.66
C LEU A 252 17.24 -2.69 26.94
N ARG A 253 18.22 -2.59 26.02
CA ARG A 253 19.05 -1.39 25.89
C ARG A 253 18.12 -0.27 25.40
N VAL A 254 17.66 0.58 26.31
CA VAL A 254 16.86 1.76 25.98
C VAL A 254 17.77 2.76 25.28
N GLY A 255 17.77 2.72 23.95
CA GLY A 255 18.33 3.78 23.11
C GLY A 255 17.58 5.08 23.36
N HIS A 256 18.33 6.18 23.42
CA HIS A 256 17.85 7.53 23.67
C HIS A 256 16.63 7.90 22.82
N THR A 257 15.52 8.22 23.47
CA THR A 257 14.47 9.09 22.92
C THR A 257 14.11 10.13 23.96
N HIS A 258 14.67 11.33 23.76
CA HIS A 258 14.16 12.56 24.38
C HIS A 258 12.73 12.78 23.90
N PHE A 259 11.73 12.50 24.74
CA PHE A 259 10.37 13.00 24.54
C PHE A 259 9.76 13.39 25.90
N LEU A 260 9.72 14.72 26.10
CA LEU A 260 8.79 15.48 26.95
C LEU A 260 8.61 15.00 28.40
N SER A 261 9.54 15.46 29.25
CA SER A 261 9.25 15.80 30.64
C SER A 261 8.18 16.90 30.69
N ARG A 262 6.93 16.54 31.00
CA ARG A 262 5.99 17.40 31.72
C ARG A 262 5.29 16.53 32.77
N SER A 263 5.55 16.85 34.04
CA SER A 263 4.95 16.19 35.19
C SER A 263 3.43 16.28 35.15
N LEU A 264 2.75 15.15 34.94
CA LEU A 264 1.31 15.05 35.15
C LEU A 264 1.02 15.19 36.66
N PRO A 265 0.04 16.02 37.08
CA PRO A 265 -0.32 16.16 38.48
C PRO A 265 -0.82 14.84 39.06
N SER A 266 -0.49 14.57 40.32
CA SER A 266 -0.68 13.28 41.01
C SER A 266 -2.12 12.76 41.07
N SER A 267 -3.11 13.59 40.75
CA SER A 267 -4.52 13.23 40.61
C SER A 267 -4.83 12.51 39.29
N GLN A 268 -4.14 12.85 38.20
CA GLN A 268 -4.32 12.21 36.89
C GLN A 268 -3.64 10.83 36.82
N ILE A 269 -2.49 10.68 37.48
CA ILE A 269 -1.77 9.40 37.58
C ILE A 269 -2.60 8.36 38.35
N ARG A 270 -3.24 8.76 39.46
CA ARG A 270 -4.13 7.88 40.24
C ARG A 270 -5.38 7.47 39.46
N ARG A 271 -5.87 8.33 38.55
CA ARG A 271 -7.01 8.02 37.68
C ARG A 271 -6.62 7.02 36.58
N LEU A 272 -5.43 7.18 35.99
CA LEU A 272 -4.85 6.24 35.02
C LEU A 272 -4.53 4.87 35.64
N GLN A 273 -3.98 4.84 36.85
CA GLN A 273 -3.72 3.59 37.58
C GLN A 273 -5.01 2.85 37.94
N ARG A 274 -6.08 3.55 38.33
CA ARG A 274 -7.41 2.92 38.57
C ARG A 274 -8.06 2.38 37.30
N MET A 275 -7.89 3.06 36.16
CA MET A 275 -8.44 2.60 34.87
C MET A 275 -7.71 1.37 34.34
N LEU A 276 -6.38 1.29 34.53
CA LEU A 276 -5.58 0.12 34.14
C LEU A 276 -5.86 -1.10 35.05
N ALA A 277 -6.09 -0.89 36.35
CA ALA A 277 -6.46 -1.96 37.29
C ALA A 277 -7.85 -2.59 37.01
N GLN A 278 -8.71 -1.91 36.23
CA GLN A 278 -10.04 -2.39 35.84
C GLN A 278 -10.08 -3.05 34.45
N GLY A 279 -8.93 -3.29 33.81
CA GLY A 279 -8.85 -4.14 32.61
C GLY A 279 -9.32 -3.48 31.31
N PHE A 280 -9.31 -2.15 31.21
CA PHE A 280 -9.58 -1.46 29.94
C PHE A 280 -8.33 -1.51 29.03
N VAL A 281 -8.38 -2.34 27.99
CA VAL A 281 -7.44 -2.32 26.87
C VAL A 281 -7.89 -1.25 25.88
N TYR A 282 -7.04 -0.26 25.61
CA TYR A 282 -7.28 0.68 24.49
C TYR A 282 -6.55 0.19 23.24
N VAL A 283 -7.30 0.04 22.15
CA VAL A 283 -6.77 0.02 20.78
C VAL A 283 -6.56 1.47 20.38
N LEU A 284 -5.29 1.90 20.25
CA LEU A 284 -4.94 3.15 19.60
C LEU A 284 -5.10 2.96 18.08
N SER A 285 -6.26 3.31 17.53
CA SER A 285 -6.39 3.53 16.10
C SER A 285 -5.93 4.95 15.77
N SER A 286 -4.83 5.04 15.03
CA SER A 286 -4.31 6.31 14.52
C SER A 286 -5.24 6.83 13.41
N PHE A 287 -6.00 7.89 13.69
CA PHE A 287 -6.64 8.70 12.64
C PHE A 287 -5.81 9.94 12.36
N HIS A 288 -5.42 10.10 11.09
CA HIS A 288 -4.83 11.30 10.52
C HIS A 288 -5.91 12.39 10.35
N SER A 289 -5.65 13.63 10.78
CA SER A 289 -5.97 14.83 9.99
C SER A 289 -5.36 16.10 10.59
N GLY A 290 -4.63 16.83 9.74
CA GLY A 290 -4.74 18.29 9.52
C GLY A 290 -4.37 19.29 10.64
N PRO A 291 -3.62 20.37 10.33
CA PRO A 291 -3.35 21.43 11.27
C PRO A 291 -4.54 22.40 11.40
N PHE A 292 -4.62 23.06 12.56
CA PHE A 292 -5.48 24.20 12.95
C PHE A 292 -6.62 23.92 13.95
N LEU A 293 -6.41 24.51 15.14
CA LEU A 293 -7.30 24.84 16.27
C LEU A 293 -7.49 23.82 17.41
N PRO A 294 -7.57 24.29 18.69
CA PRO A 294 -7.61 23.43 19.86
C PRO A 294 -9.04 22.94 20.14
N THR A 295 -9.34 21.70 19.77
CA THR A 295 -10.63 21.09 20.11
C THR A 295 -10.60 20.56 21.55
N ARG A 296 -11.53 21.07 22.36
CA ARG A 296 -11.79 20.65 23.75
C ARG A 296 -12.23 19.17 23.75
N LEU A 297 -11.47 18.29 24.41
CA LEU A 297 -11.83 16.89 24.60
C LEU A 297 -13.08 16.76 25.49
N THR A 298 -14.26 16.54 24.90
CA THR A 298 -15.43 16.03 25.60
C THR A 298 -15.38 14.50 25.59
N LEU A 299 -15.07 13.89 26.73
CA LEU A 299 -15.19 12.46 26.96
C LEU A 299 -16.68 12.09 27.06
N SER A 300 -17.26 11.56 25.97
CA SER A 300 -18.51 10.81 26.05
C SER A 300 -18.19 9.41 26.60
N LEU A 301 -18.73 9.10 27.78
CA LEU A 301 -18.66 7.78 28.39
C LEU A 301 -19.74 6.90 27.77
N ASP A 302 -19.41 6.09 26.76
CA ASP A 302 -20.27 4.97 26.38
C ASP A 302 -20.20 3.92 27.49
N ARG A 303 -21.22 3.91 28.36
CA ARG A 303 -21.45 2.82 29.31
C ARG A 303 -21.96 1.61 28.53
N ARG A 304 -21.51 0.41 28.94
CA ARG A 304 -22.15 -0.83 28.48
C ARG A 304 -23.64 -0.77 28.81
N PRO A 305 -24.53 -1.08 27.86
CA PRO A 305 -25.96 -1.05 28.11
C PRO A 305 -26.31 -2.02 29.23
N THR A 306 -27.17 -1.57 30.15
CA THR A 306 -27.67 -2.39 31.24
C THR A 306 -28.74 -3.36 30.72
N GLU A 307 -29.03 -4.41 31.49
CA GLU A 307 -30.06 -5.39 31.13
C GLU A 307 -31.45 -4.74 30.94
N LYS A 308 -31.67 -3.57 31.54
CA LYS A 308 -32.87 -2.74 31.35
C LYS A 308 -32.90 -2.08 29.96
N ASP A 309 -31.77 -1.56 29.49
CA ASP A 309 -31.65 -0.91 28.17
C ASP A 309 -31.85 -1.91 27.03
N LEU A 310 -31.42 -3.15 27.21
CA LEU A 310 -31.63 -4.24 26.26
C LEU A 310 -33.10 -4.69 26.21
N ARG A 311 -33.78 -4.74 27.37
CA ARG A 311 -35.23 -5.04 27.45
C ARG A 311 -36.09 -3.94 26.82
N ASP A 312 -35.69 -2.67 26.94
CA ASP A 312 -36.39 -1.55 26.31
C ASP A 312 -36.17 -1.53 24.78
N LEU A 313 -35.02 -2.00 24.30
CA LEU A 313 -34.73 -2.19 22.88
C LEU A 313 -35.52 -3.37 22.27
N GLU A 314 -35.71 -4.44 23.03
CA GLU A 314 -36.55 -5.58 22.64
C GLU A 314 -38.04 -5.22 22.63
N ARG A 315 -38.51 -4.40 23.57
CA ARG A 315 -39.87 -3.83 23.55
C ARG A 315 -40.12 -2.96 22.32
N LYS A 316 -39.14 -2.18 21.89
CA LYS A 316 -39.23 -1.39 20.64
C LYS A 316 -39.20 -2.24 19.37
N LYS A 317 -38.62 -3.44 19.41
CA LYS A 317 -38.62 -4.38 18.28
C LYS A 317 -39.88 -5.25 18.20
N ALA A 318 -40.62 -5.42 19.30
CA ALA A 318 -41.76 -6.34 19.38
C ALA A 318 -43.15 -5.70 19.19
N GLY A 319 -43.26 -4.39 19.00
CA GLY A 319 -44.54 -3.69 18.82
C GLY A 319 -44.68 -3.06 17.45
N GLY A 320 -45.42 -3.71 16.55
CA GLY A 320 -45.90 -3.11 15.30
C GLY A 320 -46.84 -1.92 15.55
N GLY A 321 -46.87 -0.99 14.60
CA GLY A 321 -47.97 -0.01 14.51
C GLY A 321 -49.32 -0.72 14.38
N PRO A 322 -50.46 -0.03 14.62
CA PRO A 322 -50.98 0.81 13.53
C PRO A 322 -51.89 2.00 13.94
N ASN A 323 -52.31 2.75 12.91
CA ASN A 323 -53.43 3.70 12.81
C ASN A 323 -53.22 5.07 13.49
N GLY A 324 -53.46 6.22 12.87
CA GLY A 324 -54.30 6.55 11.72
C GLY A 324 -55.26 7.66 12.19
N GLU A 325 -55.07 8.89 11.73
CA GLU A 325 -56.09 9.93 11.81
C GLU A 325 -55.82 11.01 10.75
N GLU A 326 -56.92 11.36 10.08
CA GLU A 326 -57.10 12.26 8.95
C GLU A 326 -57.01 13.74 9.34
N MET A 327 -57.01 14.58 8.28
CA MET A 327 -57.61 15.92 8.21
C MET A 327 -56.94 17.05 9.03
N ASP A 328 -56.39 18.07 8.34
CA ASP A 328 -57.19 19.26 8.00
C ASP A 328 -56.43 20.25 7.11
N GLU A 329 -57.23 20.97 6.33
CA GLU A 329 -56.94 22.04 5.37
C GLU A 329 -56.39 23.32 6.05
N GLU A 330 -55.44 24.00 5.39
CA GLU A 330 -55.54 25.40 4.92
C GLU A 330 -54.27 25.81 4.15
#